data_AF-A0A7W4UDM7-F1
#
_entry.id   AF-A0A7W4UDM7-F1
#
_cell.length_a   1.000
_cell.length_b   1.000
_cell.length_c   1.000
_cell.angle_alpha   90.00
_cell.angle_beta   90.00
_cell.angle_gamma   90.00
#
_symmetry.space_group_name_H-M   'P 1'
#
loop_
_entity.id
_entity.type
_entity.pdbx_description
1 polymer ?
#
loop_
_entity_poly.entity_id
_entity_poly.type
_entity_poly.pdbx_seq_one_letter_code
_entity_poly.pdbx_strand_id
1 'polypeptide(L)'
;MTRRTTLGAVAGVLALGALAAARSRRGAVRDRWHVVTIHRDPADVDVTPTARPRPLAELGEAVELRVSAAPGDRGAELAARVRPDSGLSGSDARDLDEHVRRALRDTRCLLETGEVLRPDDLGTSRATLTNVPLRLALRKAKTGGRL
;
A
#
# COMPACT_ATOMS: atom_id res chain seq x y z
N MET A 1 52.89 19.66 -32.68
CA MET A 1 51.86 20.62 -32.22
C MET A 1 50.74 20.57 -33.26
N THR A 2 49.47 20.24 -33.04
CA THR A 2 48.63 20.17 -31.84
C THR A 2 47.40 19.30 -32.21
N ARG A 3 46.93 18.47 -31.26
CA ARG A 3 45.73 17.62 -31.39
C ARG A 3 44.45 18.44 -31.58
N ARG A 4 43.39 17.84 -32.14
CA ARG A 4 42.03 17.91 -31.58
C ARG A 4 41.06 16.91 -32.23
N THR A 5 40.76 15.85 -31.50
CA THR A 5 39.58 14.98 -31.69
C THR A 5 38.40 15.58 -30.91
N THR A 6 37.25 15.73 -31.54
CA THR A 6 35.98 16.09 -30.89
C THR A 6 35.08 14.86 -30.81
N LEU A 7 34.91 14.33 -29.60
CA LEU A 7 33.84 13.39 -29.23
C LEU A 7 32.55 14.21 -29.03
N GLY A 8 31.52 14.00 -29.84
CA GLY A 8 30.17 14.51 -29.61
C GLY A 8 29.34 13.49 -28.83
N ALA A 9 29.03 13.79 -27.58
CA ALA A 9 28.09 13.01 -26.77
C ALA A 9 26.66 13.46 -27.08
N VAL A 10 25.80 12.53 -27.53
CA VAL A 10 24.36 12.75 -27.67
C VAL A 10 23.66 11.84 -26.68
N ALA A 11 23.35 12.35 -25.49
CA ALA A 11 22.55 11.65 -24.49
C ALA A 11 21.66 12.65 -23.77
N GLY A 12 20.43 12.84 -24.26
CA GLY A 12 19.56 13.86 -23.67
C GLY A 12 18.16 13.94 -24.24
N VAL A 13 17.42 12.82 -24.34
CA VAL A 13 15.96 12.89 -24.62
C VAL A 13 15.13 11.90 -23.80
N LEU A 14 15.68 10.78 -23.33
CA LEU A 14 14.88 9.72 -22.69
C LEU A 14 14.40 10.00 -21.25
N ALA A 15 14.91 11.03 -20.58
CA ALA A 15 14.58 11.28 -19.16
C ALA A 15 13.22 11.96 -18.93
N LEU A 16 12.72 12.76 -19.89
CA LEU A 16 11.51 13.58 -19.71
C LEU A 16 10.22 12.74 -19.68
N GLY A 17 10.13 11.67 -20.49
CA GLY A 17 8.95 10.81 -20.54
C GLY A 17 8.74 9.96 -19.28
N ALA A 18 9.83 9.50 -18.66
CA ALA A 18 9.77 8.67 -17.44
C ALA A 18 9.25 9.46 -16.23
N LEU A 19 9.64 10.74 -16.09
CA LEU A 19 9.16 11.62 -15.02
C LEU A 19 7.67 11.98 -15.19
N ALA A 20 7.22 12.23 -16.43
CA ALA A 20 5.82 12.53 -16.72
C ALA A 20 4.91 11.31 -16.48
N ALA A 21 5.31 10.11 -16.92
CA ALA A 21 4.57 8.86 -16.68
C ALA A 21 4.60 8.41 -15.20
N ALA A 22 5.65 8.77 -14.46
CA ALA A 22 5.70 8.59 -13.02
C ALA A 22 4.79 9.59 -12.30
N ARG A 23 4.57 10.79 -12.84
CA ARG A 23 3.71 11.82 -12.26
C ARG A 23 2.23 11.57 -12.55
N SER A 24 1.88 11.08 -13.74
CA SER A 24 0.49 10.72 -14.09
C SER A 24 -0.03 9.52 -13.29
N ARG A 25 0.82 8.53 -12.99
CA ARG A 25 0.50 7.44 -12.05
C ARG A 25 0.36 7.88 -10.59
N ARG A 26 0.75 9.10 -10.23
CA ARG A 26 0.63 9.64 -8.85
C ARG A 26 -0.67 10.39 -8.60
N GLY A 27 -1.38 10.82 -9.64
CA GLY A 27 -2.62 11.60 -9.51
C GLY A 27 -3.90 10.77 -9.36
N ALA A 28 -3.96 9.58 -9.97
CA ALA A 28 -5.15 8.72 -9.99
C ALA A 28 -5.34 7.83 -8.74
N VAL A 29 -4.50 7.99 -7.72
CA VAL A 29 -4.46 7.13 -6.51
C VAL A 29 -5.66 7.36 -5.59
N ARG A 30 -6.37 8.49 -5.73
CA ARG A 30 -7.24 9.04 -4.67
C ARG A 30 -8.66 8.52 -4.60
N ASP A 31 -9.17 7.85 -5.63
CA ASP A 31 -10.57 7.39 -5.65
C ASP A 31 -10.72 5.89 -5.95
N ARG A 32 -9.71 5.10 -5.60
CA ARG A 32 -9.79 3.64 -5.76
C ARG A 32 -10.12 2.97 -4.43
N TRP A 33 -11.13 2.11 -4.45
CA TRP A 33 -11.41 1.17 -3.38
C TRP A 33 -10.28 0.13 -3.27
N HIS A 34 -9.81 -0.12 -2.06
CA HIS A 34 -9.06 -1.33 -1.72
C HIS A 34 -10.02 -2.36 -1.18
N VAL A 35 -9.93 -3.59 -1.66
CA VAL A 35 -10.85 -4.66 -1.27
C VAL A 35 -10.04 -5.85 -0.79
N VAL A 36 -10.49 -6.47 0.30
CA VAL A 36 -10.04 -7.79 0.74
C VAL A 36 -11.26 -8.70 0.90
N THR A 37 -11.11 -9.96 0.51
CA THR A 37 -12.10 -11.00 0.82
C THR A 37 -11.76 -11.60 2.19
N ILE A 38 -12.78 -11.76 3.03
CA ILE A 38 -12.70 -12.31 4.37
C ILE A 38 -13.56 -13.57 4.38
N HIS A 39 -12.99 -14.70 4.80
CA HIS A 39 -13.70 -15.97 4.88
C HIS A 39 -14.65 -16.04 6.10
N ARG A 40 -15.63 -15.14 6.13
CA ARG A 40 -16.67 -14.96 7.16
C ARG A 40 -17.97 -14.52 6.51
N ASP A 41 -19.10 -14.76 7.16
CA ASP A 41 -20.37 -14.20 6.71
C ASP A 41 -20.32 -12.66 6.75
N PRO A 42 -20.88 -11.94 5.76
CA PRO A 42 -20.94 -10.48 5.78
C PRO A 42 -21.55 -9.88 7.05
N ALA A 43 -22.48 -10.57 7.70
CA ALA A 43 -23.10 -10.13 8.95
C ALA A 43 -22.14 -10.21 10.16
N ASP A 44 -21.09 -11.03 10.08
CA ASP A 44 -20.06 -11.15 11.12
C ASP A 44 -18.96 -10.07 11.00
N VAL A 45 -18.97 -9.27 9.94
CA VAL A 45 -17.97 -8.22 9.69
C VAL A 45 -18.53 -6.85 10.07
N ASP A 46 -18.36 -6.48 11.34
CA ASP A 46 -18.78 -5.18 11.83
C ASP A 46 -17.78 -4.06 11.44
N VAL A 47 -18.28 -3.01 10.78
CA VAL A 47 -17.52 -1.81 10.40
C VAL A 47 -18.03 -0.54 11.05
N THR A 48 -18.99 -0.65 11.98
CA THR A 48 -19.49 0.48 12.75
C THR A 48 -18.37 1.08 13.61
N PRO A 49 -18.38 2.39 13.88
CA PRO A 49 -17.32 3.04 14.63
C PRO A 49 -17.05 2.43 16.02
N THR A 50 -18.06 1.82 16.64
CA THR A 50 -18.00 1.26 18.00
C THR A 50 -17.52 -0.18 18.07
N ALA A 51 -17.68 -0.95 16.99
CA ALA A 51 -17.42 -2.39 17.01
C ALA A 51 -16.43 -2.85 15.93
N ARG A 52 -16.00 -1.95 15.03
CA ARG A 52 -14.98 -2.29 14.04
C ARG A 52 -13.66 -2.74 14.68
N PRO A 53 -12.97 -3.75 14.12
CA PRO A 53 -11.67 -4.18 14.61
C PRO A 53 -10.67 -3.02 14.72
N ARG A 54 -9.78 -3.12 15.71
CA ARG A 54 -8.79 -2.06 16.02
C ARG A 54 -8.04 -1.51 14.79
N PRO A 55 -7.54 -2.32 13.84
CA PRO A 55 -6.84 -1.78 12.68
C PRO A 55 -7.71 -0.86 11.81
N LEU A 56 -9.03 -1.09 11.74
CA LEU A 56 -9.96 -0.18 11.07
C LEU A 56 -10.28 1.04 11.94
N ALA A 57 -10.39 0.87 13.25
CA ALA A 57 -10.65 1.97 14.19
C ALA A 57 -9.55 3.04 14.15
N GLU A 58 -8.29 2.63 13.97
CA GLU A 58 -7.13 3.52 13.87
C GLU A 58 -7.12 4.39 12.61
N LEU A 59 -7.91 4.06 11.57
CA LEU A 59 -8.05 4.88 10.36
C LEU A 59 -8.92 6.12 10.57
N GLY A 60 -9.75 6.13 11.63
CA GLY A 60 -10.67 7.22 11.94
C GLY A 60 -11.74 7.45 10.86
N GLU A 61 -12.22 8.69 10.78
CA GLU A 61 -13.35 9.08 9.91
C GLU A 61 -12.93 9.57 8.52
N ALA A 62 -11.62 9.69 8.27
CA ALA A 62 -11.07 10.07 6.96
C ALA A 62 -11.18 8.96 5.90
N VAL A 63 -11.70 7.78 6.28
CA VAL A 63 -11.84 6.60 5.43
C VAL A 63 -13.30 6.19 5.37
N GLU A 64 -13.74 5.83 4.16
CA GLU A 64 -15.04 5.21 3.91
C GLU A 64 -14.85 3.69 3.91
N LEU A 65 -15.74 2.96 4.60
CA LEU A 65 -15.75 1.50 4.69
C LEU A 65 -17.04 0.94 4.10
N ARG A 66 -16.96 -0.20 3.43
CA ARG A 66 -18.11 -0.93 2.89
C ARG A 66 -17.91 -2.43 3.05
N VAL A 67 -18.99 -3.13 3.40
CA VAL A 67 -19.04 -4.60 3.43
C VAL A 67 -20.07 -5.07 2.40
N SER A 68 -19.75 -6.11 1.65
CA SER A 68 -20.66 -6.81 0.75
C SER A 68 -20.40 -8.31 0.77
N ALA A 69 -21.32 -9.12 0.23
CA ALA A 69 -21.05 -10.52 -0.03
C ALA A 69 -19.94 -10.66 -1.08
N ALA A 70 -18.97 -11.55 -0.82
CA ALA A 70 -17.92 -11.87 -1.76
C ALA A 70 -18.45 -12.77 -2.89
N PRO A 71 -17.94 -12.62 -4.12
CA PRO A 71 -18.33 -13.46 -5.24
C PRO A 71 -17.91 -14.91 -5.02
N GLY A 72 -18.75 -15.84 -5.49
CA GLY A 72 -18.46 -17.26 -5.44
C GLY A 72 -18.47 -17.86 -4.03
N ASP A 73 -19.32 -17.34 -3.15
CA ASP A 73 -19.54 -17.84 -1.79
C ASP A 73 -18.25 -17.90 -0.95
N ARG A 74 -17.39 -16.87 -1.10
CA ARG A 74 -16.11 -16.78 -0.39
C ARG A 74 -16.19 -16.03 0.94
N GLY A 75 -17.40 -15.70 1.40
CA GLY A 75 -17.65 -14.89 2.60
C GLY A 75 -17.95 -13.43 2.25
N ALA A 76 -17.18 -12.51 2.82
CA ALA A 76 -17.42 -11.07 2.74
C ALA A 76 -16.31 -10.33 1.97
N GLU A 77 -16.65 -9.31 1.21
CA GLU A 77 -15.72 -8.30 0.72
C GLU A 77 -15.76 -7.08 1.63
N LEU A 78 -14.62 -6.76 2.23
CA LEU A 78 -14.40 -5.53 2.97
C LEU A 78 -13.63 -4.55 2.10
N ALA A 79 -14.27 -3.44 1.77
CA ALA A 79 -13.71 -2.37 0.97
C ALA A 79 -13.42 -1.12 1.81
N ALA A 80 -12.30 -0.45 1.53
CA ALA A 80 -11.95 0.82 2.15
C ALA A 80 -11.32 1.79 1.13
N ARG A 81 -11.64 3.08 1.25
CA ARG A 81 -10.97 4.17 0.52
C ARG A 81 -10.83 5.41 1.38
N VAL A 82 -9.80 6.21 1.12
CA VAL A 82 -9.71 7.57 1.67
C VAL A 82 -10.87 8.39 1.12
N ARG A 83 -11.58 9.12 1.97
CA ARG A 83 -12.71 9.93 1.52
C ARG A 83 -12.22 11.04 0.58
N PRO A 84 -12.91 11.30 -0.55
CA PRO A 84 -12.56 12.40 -1.46
C PRO A 84 -12.57 13.78 -0.79
N ASP A 85 -13.42 13.97 0.21
CA ASP A 85 -13.62 15.21 0.98
C ASP A 85 -12.78 15.30 2.26
N SER A 86 -11.85 14.36 2.49
CA SER A 86 -10.96 14.36 3.67
C SER A 86 -10.01 15.56 3.77
N GLY A 87 -9.89 16.39 2.72
CA GLY A 87 -8.94 17.50 2.64
C GLY A 87 -7.47 17.07 2.50
N LEU A 88 -7.18 15.76 2.54
CA LEU A 88 -5.82 15.23 2.46
C LEU A 88 -5.26 15.33 1.03
N SER A 89 -3.97 15.69 0.95
CA SER A 89 -3.28 15.81 -0.32
C SER A 89 -1.83 15.36 -0.25
N GLY A 90 -1.12 15.42 -1.38
CA GLY A 90 0.28 15.04 -1.53
C GLY A 90 0.66 13.69 -0.88
N SER A 91 1.62 13.78 0.04
CA SER A 91 2.15 12.69 0.86
C SER A 91 1.10 12.12 1.81
N ASP A 92 0.31 12.97 2.45
CA ASP A 92 -0.57 12.56 3.55
C ASP A 92 -1.66 11.61 3.06
N ALA A 93 -2.25 11.93 1.90
CA ALA A 93 -3.20 11.05 1.23
C ALA A 93 -2.57 9.70 0.83
N ARG A 94 -1.27 9.69 0.46
CA ARG A 94 -0.56 8.46 0.10
C ARG A 94 -0.23 7.61 1.33
N ASP A 95 0.19 8.24 2.41
CA ASP A 95 0.54 7.55 3.64
C ASP A 95 -0.70 6.93 4.27
N LEU A 96 -1.83 7.65 4.24
CA LEU A 96 -3.12 7.08 4.63
C LEU A 96 -3.57 5.95 3.68
N ASP A 97 -3.40 6.09 2.37
CA ASP A 97 -3.69 5.03 1.38
C ASP A 97 -2.83 3.77 1.62
N GLU A 98 -1.58 3.91 2.07
CA GLU A 98 -0.72 2.80 2.52
C GLU A 98 -1.22 2.21 3.85
N HIS A 99 -1.68 3.05 4.78
CA HIS A 99 -2.26 2.62 6.05
C HIS A 99 -3.56 1.81 5.83
N VAL A 100 -4.46 2.28 4.96
CA VAL A 100 -5.70 1.57 4.59
C VAL A 100 -5.39 0.14 4.12
N ARG A 101 -4.42 -0.02 3.21
CA ARG A 101 -4.02 -1.35 2.74
C ARG A 101 -3.46 -2.25 3.83
N ARG A 102 -2.76 -1.69 4.81
CA ARG A 102 -2.24 -2.45 5.96
C ARG A 102 -3.38 -2.86 6.88
N ALA A 103 -4.25 -1.91 7.24
CA ALA A 103 -5.41 -2.13 8.10
C ALA A 103 -6.36 -3.20 7.55
N LEU A 104 -6.64 -3.19 6.24
CA LEU A 104 -7.46 -4.24 5.62
C LEU A 104 -6.84 -5.64 5.75
N ARG A 105 -5.53 -5.77 5.54
CA ARG A 105 -4.83 -7.06 5.69
C ARG A 105 -4.79 -7.52 7.15
N ASP A 106 -4.50 -6.61 8.06
CA ASP A 106 -4.44 -6.90 9.50
C ASP A 106 -5.84 -7.30 10.02
N THR A 107 -6.89 -6.60 9.61
CA THR A 107 -8.28 -6.96 9.92
C THR A 107 -8.68 -8.30 9.34
N ARG A 108 -8.32 -8.60 8.09
CA ARG A 108 -8.55 -9.93 7.50
C ARG A 108 -7.89 -11.01 8.35
N CYS A 109 -6.63 -10.83 8.73
CA CYS A 109 -5.93 -11.80 9.58
C CYS A 109 -6.63 -11.97 10.93
N LEU A 110 -6.99 -10.87 11.60
CA LEU A 110 -7.70 -10.94 12.89
C LEU A 110 -9.03 -11.68 12.79
N LEU A 111 -9.84 -11.41 11.76
CA LEU A 111 -11.15 -12.02 11.61
C LEU A 111 -11.05 -13.49 11.14
N GLU A 112 -10.09 -13.84 10.31
CA GLU A 112 -9.90 -15.21 9.83
C GLU A 112 -9.16 -16.11 10.83
N THR A 113 -8.15 -15.58 11.52
CA THR A 113 -7.19 -16.37 12.33
C THR A 113 -7.19 -16.01 13.81
N GLY A 114 -7.82 -14.90 14.21
CA GLY A 114 -7.78 -14.40 15.59
C GLY A 114 -6.52 -13.58 15.92
N GLU A 115 -5.53 -13.53 15.03
CA GLU A 115 -4.29 -12.80 15.24
C GLU A 115 -3.84 -12.06 13.98
N VAL A 116 -2.93 -11.08 14.14
CA VAL A 116 -2.33 -10.42 12.99
C VAL A 116 -1.04 -11.14 12.61
N LEU A 117 -1.05 -11.82 11.47
CA LEU A 117 0.12 -12.51 10.96
C LEU A 117 1.23 -11.51 10.60
N ARG A 118 2.40 -11.69 11.19
CA ARG A 118 3.60 -10.92 10.86
C ARG A 118 4.56 -11.79 10.06
N PRO A 119 5.13 -11.25 8.96
CA PRO A 119 6.19 -11.96 8.26
C PRO A 119 7.33 -12.20 9.25
N ASP A 120 7.81 -13.43 9.27
CA ASP A 120 8.94 -13.82 10.09
C ASP A 120 10.15 -12.92 9.78
N ASP A 121 10.93 -12.60 10.80
CA ASP A 121 12.15 -11.82 10.68
C ASP A 121 13.32 -12.72 10.23
N LEU A 122 13.12 -13.53 9.18
CA LEU A 122 14.16 -14.38 8.61
C LEU A 122 15.00 -13.60 7.60
N GLY A 123 15.73 -12.60 8.10
CA GLY A 123 16.96 -12.21 7.45
C GLY A 123 18.05 -13.20 7.83
N THR A 124 18.22 -14.31 7.10
CA THR A 124 19.41 -15.18 7.26
C THR A 124 20.72 -14.44 6.92
N SER A 125 20.61 -13.26 6.31
CA SER A 125 21.73 -12.36 6.03
C SER A 125 22.18 -11.58 7.27
N ARG A 126 23.44 -11.71 7.66
CA ARG A 126 24.12 -10.82 8.62
C ARG A 126 24.10 -9.37 8.11
N ALA A 127 23.95 -8.39 9.00
CA ALA A 127 24.11 -6.99 8.65
C ALA A 127 25.54 -6.71 8.16
N THR A 128 25.69 -6.26 6.91
CA THR A 128 26.97 -5.83 6.35
C THR A 128 26.82 -4.46 5.72
N LEU A 129 27.92 -3.69 5.61
CA LEU A 129 27.88 -2.40 4.92
C LEU A 129 27.40 -2.53 3.46
N THR A 130 27.75 -3.64 2.82
CA THR A 130 27.38 -3.94 1.42
C THR A 130 25.89 -4.24 1.23
N ASN A 131 25.19 -4.73 2.26
CA ASN A 131 23.77 -5.10 2.14
C ASN A 131 22.79 -4.06 2.68
N VAL A 132 23.28 -2.92 3.19
CA VAL A 132 22.44 -1.82 3.69
C VAL A 132 21.38 -1.37 2.67
N PRO A 133 21.70 -1.14 1.38
CA PRO A 133 20.70 -0.70 0.41
C PRO A 133 19.58 -1.73 0.20
N LEU A 134 19.94 -3.01 0.09
CA LEU A 134 18.97 -4.11 -0.04
C LEU A 134 18.08 -4.22 1.20
N ARG A 135 18.66 -4.10 2.40
CA ARG A 135 17.90 -4.16 3.65
C ARG A 135 16.91 -3.01 3.78
N LEU A 136 17.25 -1.81 3.30
CA LEU A 136 16.32 -0.68 3.26
C LEU A 136 15.16 -0.95 2.29
N ALA A 137 15.45 -1.52 1.12
CA ALA A 137 14.43 -1.91 0.14
C ALA A 137 13.48 -2.97 0.70
N LEU A 138 14.01 -4.01 1.35
CA LEU A 138 13.22 -5.08 1.99
C LEU A 138 12.33 -4.54 3.12
N ARG A 139 12.83 -3.60 3.94
CA ARG A 139 12.01 -2.94 4.97
C ARG A 139 10.80 -2.24 4.38
N LYS A 140 10.95 -1.53 3.26
CA LYS A 140 9.83 -0.87 2.58
C LYS A 140 8.89 -1.88 1.89
N ALA A 141 9.42 -2.99 1.38
CA ALA A 141 8.62 -4.05 0.78
C ALA A 141 7.66 -4.71 1.81
N LYS A 142 8.15 -4.96 3.03
CA LYS A 142 7.35 -5.48 4.16
C LYS A 142 6.12 -4.61 4.44
N THR A 143 6.22 -3.30 4.23
CA THR A 143 5.14 -2.34 4.49
C THR A 143 4.08 -2.30 3.37
N GLY A 144 4.49 -2.47 2.12
CA GLY A 144 3.61 -2.31 0.95
C GLY A 144 2.74 -3.54 0.64
N GLY A 145 3.06 -4.71 1.21
CA GLY A 145 2.51 -5.99 0.78
C GLY A 145 2.80 -6.28 -0.70
N ARG A 146 3.98 -5.86 -1.16
CA ARG A 146 4.56 -6.18 -2.45
C ARG A 146 5.71 -7.13 -2.16
N LEU A 147 5.41 -8.42 -2.12
CA LEU A 147 6.40 -9.49 -2.17
C LEU A 147 6.17 -10.22 -3.48
#